data_AF-A0A427XGD2-F1
#
_entry.id   AF-A0A427XGD2-F1
#
_cell.length_a   1.000
_cell.length_b   1.000
_cell.length_c   1.000
_cell.angle_alpha   90.00
_cell.angle_beta   90.00
_cell.angle_gamma   90.00
#
_symmetry.space_group_name_H-M   'P 1'
#
loop_
_entity.id
_entity.type
_entity.pdbx_description
1 polymer ?
#
loop_
_entity_poly.entity_id
_entity_poly.type
_entity_poly.pdbx_seq_one_letter_code
_entity_poly.pdbx_strand_id
1 'polypeptide(L)'
;MASQAQLLPSLYALLPADQLDLMLSRLSLLALHAEGYQVRDDVYLATHPVIPGQNRTLRLRARRRRRRRVSIGNPRWSGVVENADRPEGWAYSLAWVSPPLSGREHSEMRTQAYVGLDVAGMSQREDIESFVEALGFKHSHTYSRNGHLFHIPVPGQTQHTLHLTITRVLGTDDKHVDHSSEPYLVQLQPGRPVGAVAPRGELSLQDMMRVMQDVSSRIDGLEWETGR
;
A
#
# COMPACT_ATOMS: atom_id res chain seq x y z
N MET A 1 24.58 -5.91 -14.82
CA MET A 1 23.45 -4.98 -14.66
C MET A 1 23.28 -4.73 -13.17
N ALA A 2 23.52 -3.52 -12.68
CA ALA A 2 23.37 -3.22 -11.27
C ALA A 2 21.88 -3.18 -10.92
N SER A 3 21.42 -4.12 -10.10
CA SER A 3 20.11 -4.09 -9.47
C SER A 3 20.04 -2.86 -8.56
N GLN A 4 19.53 -1.73 -9.05
CA GLN A 4 19.23 -0.59 -8.19
C GLN A 4 18.06 -0.94 -7.28
N ALA A 5 18.18 -0.62 -5.99
CA ALA A 5 17.09 -0.79 -5.05
C ALA A 5 15.93 0.12 -5.46
N GLN A 6 14.72 -0.42 -5.52
CA GLN A 6 13.53 0.38 -5.74
C GLN A 6 13.18 1.17 -4.49
N LEU A 7 12.67 2.38 -4.69
CA LEU A 7 12.38 3.35 -3.65
C LEU A 7 10.89 3.64 -3.59
N LEU A 8 10.39 3.79 -2.37
CA LEU A 8 9.00 4.13 -2.10
C LEU A 8 8.95 5.43 -1.31
N PRO A 9 8.82 6.59 -1.98
CA PRO A 9 8.51 7.84 -1.30
C PRO A 9 7.07 7.82 -0.78
N SER A 10 6.83 8.42 0.38
CA SER A 10 5.51 8.55 0.98
C SER A 10 5.34 9.89 1.69
N LEU A 11 4.14 10.43 1.56
CA LEU A 11 3.63 11.56 2.34
C LEU A 11 2.46 11.08 3.21
N TYR A 12 2.32 11.68 4.38
CA TYR A 12 1.30 11.34 5.36
C TYR A 12 0.53 12.58 5.77
N ALA A 13 -0.71 12.42 6.18
CA ALA A 13 -1.48 13.46 6.84
C ALA A 13 -2.49 12.80 7.78
N LEU A 14 -3.00 13.57 8.74
CA LEU A 14 -4.13 13.15 9.58
C LEU A 14 -5.38 13.88 9.12
N LEU A 15 -6.45 13.12 8.88
CA LEU A 15 -7.76 13.64 8.51
C LEU A 15 -8.72 13.50 9.70
N PRO A 16 -9.20 14.60 10.27
CA PRO A 16 -10.25 14.57 11.29
C PRO A 16 -11.49 13.79 10.82
N ALA A 17 -12.11 13.03 11.71
CA ALA A 17 -13.20 12.12 11.35
C ALA A 17 -14.44 12.84 10.81
N ASP A 18 -14.70 14.06 11.26
CA ASP A 18 -15.78 14.95 10.83
C ASP A 18 -15.62 15.43 9.38
N GLN A 19 -14.40 15.44 8.85
CA GLN A 19 -14.11 15.89 7.49
C GLN A 19 -14.10 14.75 6.45
N LEU A 20 -14.31 13.51 6.88
CA LEU A 20 -14.17 12.33 6.02
C LEU A 20 -15.06 12.43 4.77
N ASP A 21 -16.37 12.62 4.94
CA ASP A 21 -17.32 12.54 3.82
C ASP A 21 -17.06 13.60 2.74
N LEU A 22 -16.70 14.80 3.18
CA LEU A 22 -16.30 15.89 2.29
C LEU A 22 -15.02 15.53 1.54
N MET A 23 -14.02 15.00 2.23
CA MET A 23 -12.75 14.61 1.62
C MET A 23 -12.92 13.47 0.62
N LEU A 24 -13.70 12.43 0.96
CA LEU A 24 -14.01 11.32 0.04
C LEU A 24 -14.69 11.82 -1.23
N SER A 25 -15.63 12.75 -1.11
CA SER A 25 -16.33 13.36 -2.25
C SER A 25 -15.38 14.12 -3.16
N ARG A 26 -14.49 14.95 -2.58
CA ARG A 26 -13.48 15.71 -3.35
C ARG A 26 -12.50 14.80 -4.08
N LEU A 27 -11.94 13.81 -3.38
CA LEU A 27 -10.97 12.89 -3.96
C LEU A 27 -11.56 12.00 -5.05
N SER A 28 -12.86 11.66 -4.95
CA SER A 28 -13.56 10.91 -5.99
C SER A 28 -13.61 11.66 -7.33
N LEU A 29 -13.54 12.99 -7.33
CA LEU A 29 -13.47 13.82 -8.55
C LEU A 29 -12.06 13.88 -9.14
N LEU A 30 -11.02 13.67 -8.32
CA LEU A 30 -9.62 13.72 -8.74
C LEU A 30 -9.09 12.34 -9.17
N ALA A 31 -9.69 11.26 -8.68
CA ALA A 31 -9.24 9.90 -8.92
C ALA A 31 -9.82 9.31 -10.22
N LEU A 32 -9.03 8.49 -10.91
CA LEU A 32 -9.51 7.62 -11.98
C LEU A 32 -10.49 6.56 -11.44
N HIS A 33 -10.22 6.10 -10.23
CA HIS A 33 -10.96 5.02 -9.59
C HIS A 33 -10.80 5.11 -8.07
N ALA A 34 -11.87 4.77 -7.35
CA ALA A 34 -11.86 4.60 -5.90
C ALA A 34 -12.38 3.21 -5.52
N GLU A 35 -11.72 2.57 -4.57
CA GLU A 35 -12.12 1.26 -4.05
C GLU A 35 -11.95 1.15 -2.54
N GLY A 36 -12.67 0.20 -1.95
CA GLY A 36 -12.48 -0.15 -0.54
C GLY A 36 -11.08 -0.74 -0.33
N TYR A 37 -10.38 -0.24 0.68
CA TYR A 37 -9.03 -0.65 1.03
C TYR A 37 -9.06 -1.40 2.35
N GLN A 38 -8.89 -2.72 2.29
CA GLN A 38 -8.76 -3.57 3.47
C GLN A 38 -7.47 -4.39 3.35
N VAL A 39 -6.55 -4.11 4.26
CA VAL A 39 -5.23 -4.73 4.30
C VAL A 39 -4.91 -5.14 5.72
N ARG A 40 -4.35 -6.34 5.90
CA ARG A 40 -3.69 -6.76 7.13
C ARG A 40 -2.19 -6.83 6.87
N ASP A 41 -1.41 -6.26 7.77
CA ASP A 41 0.04 -6.25 7.69
C ASP A 41 0.60 -6.96 8.93
N ASP A 42 1.30 -8.06 8.69
CA ASP A 42 2.01 -8.87 9.69
C ASP A 42 3.51 -8.54 9.58
N VAL A 43 4.11 -8.08 10.68
CA VAL A 43 5.52 -7.63 10.72
C VAL A 43 6.38 -8.68 11.41
N TYR A 44 7.48 -9.04 10.75
CA TYR A 44 8.46 -10.00 11.22
C TYR A 44 9.84 -9.38 11.34
N LEU A 45 10.56 -9.75 12.39
CA LEU A 45 11.91 -9.27 12.69
C LEU A 45 12.90 -10.42 12.52
N ALA A 46 14.04 -10.15 11.88
CA ALA A 46 15.11 -11.14 11.78
C ALA A 46 15.61 -11.55 13.18
N THR A 47 15.67 -12.84 13.46
CA THR A 47 16.16 -13.36 14.75
C THR A 47 17.69 -13.33 14.81
N HIS A 48 18.35 -13.51 13.66
CA HIS A 48 19.80 -13.51 13.53
C HIS A 48 20.21 -12.54 12.41
N PRO A 49 20.57 -11.28 12.73
CA PRO A 49 20.98 -10.33 11.71
C PRO A 49 22.32 -10.78 11.09
N VAL A 50 22.32 -10.99 9.77
CA VAL A 50 23.53 -11.33 9.01
C VAL A 50 24.60 -10.24 9.12
N ILE A 51 24.16 -8.99 9.28
CA ILE A 51 25.02 -7.82 9.48
C ILE A 51 24.71 -7.24 10.87
N PRO A 52 25.68 -7.21 11.80
CA PRO A 52 25.49 -6.65 13.13
C PRO A 52 24.94 -5.21 13.07
N GLY A 53 23.90 -4.92 13.86
CA GLY A 53 23.26 -3.60 13.92
C GLY A 53 22.25 -3.30 12.80
N GLN A 54 22.11 -4.17 11.80
CA GLN A 54 21.10 -4.01 10.75
C GLN A 54 19.87 -4.90 11.02
N ASN A 55 18.87 -4.33 11.69
CA ASN A 55 17.59 -5.01 11.88
C ASN A 55 16.84 -5.08 10.53
N ARG A 56 16.67 -6.31 10.01
CA ARG A 56 15.86 -6.55 8.81
C ARG A 56 14.42 -6.81 9.23
N THR A 57 13.51 -6.07 8.62
CA THR A 57 12.08 -6.24 8.82
C THR A 57 11.46 -6.82 7.55
N LEU A 58 10.62 -7.82 7.72
CA LEU A 58 9.85 -8.43 6.66
C LEU A 58 8.38 -8.19 6.94
N ARG A 59 7.65 -7.76 5.92
CA ARG A 59 6.23 -7.41 6.02
C ARG A 59 5.45 -8.35 5.12
N LEU A 60 4.62 -9.18 5.72
CA LEU A 60 3.61 -9.95 5.01
C LEU A 60 2.33 -9.13 4.97
N ARG A 61 1.89 -8.79 3.76
CA ARG A 61 0.68 -8.02 3.52
C ARG A 61 -0.38 -8.93 2.93
N ALA A 62 -1.52 -9.02 3.60
CA ALA A 62 -2.72 -9.64 3.08
C ALA A 62 -3.70 -8.54 2.61
N ARG A 63 -4.09 -8.56 1.33
CA ARG A 63 -5.10 -7.67 0.77
C ARG A 63 -6.32 -8.46 0.34
N ARG A 64 -7.51 -8.06 0.78
CA ARG A 64 -8.75 -8.74 0.39
C ARG A 64 -9.02 -8.46 -1.09
N ARG A 65 -9.11 -9.51 -1.93
CA ARG A 65 -9.52 -9.34 -3.33
C ARG A 65 -11.03 -9.10 -3.37
N ARG A 66 -11.46 -7.93 -3.85
CA ARG A 66 -12.87 -7.77 -4.25
C ARG A 66 -13.13 -8.72 -5.43
N ARG A 67 -14.25 -9.44 -5.39
CA ARG A 67 -14.80 -10.08 -6.58
C ARG A 67 -14.94 -8.98 -7.63
N ARG A 68 -14.15 -9.01 -8.72
CA ARG A 68 -14.60 -8.35 -9.95
C ARG A 68 -15.93 -9.02 -10.25
N ARG A 69 -17.05 -8.32 -10.04
CA ARG A 69 -18.28 -8.67 -10.73
C ARG A 69 -17.94 -8.45 -12.20
N VAL A 70 -17.34 -9.45 -12.83
CA VAL A 70 -17.42 -9.54 -14.26
C VAL A 70 -18.92 -9.73 -14.46
N SER A 71 -19.64 -8.67 -14.80
CA SER A 71 -20.89 -8.85 -15.52
C SER A 71 -20.46 -9.43 -16.86
N ILE A 72 -20.15 -10.72 -16.86
CA ILE A 72 -20.29 -11.52 -18.06
C ILE A 72 -21.79 -11.41 -18.28
N GLY A 73 -22.18 -10.48 -19.16
CA GLY A 73 -23.47 -10.53 -19.80
C GLY A 73 -23.50 -11.84 -20.56
N ASN A 74 -23.78 -12.93 -19.84
CA ASN A 74 -24.07 -14.20 -20.47
C ASN A 74 -25.49 -14.03 -21.02
N PRO A 75 -25.66 -14.02 -22.35
CA PRO A 75 -26.99 -14.11 -22.93
C PRO A 75 -27.64 -15.40 -22.40
N ARG A 76 -28.96 -15.33 -22.17
CA ARG A 76 -29.80 -16.29 -21.44
C ARG A 76 -29.82 -17.75 -21.93
N TRP A 77 -28.86 -18.22 -22.73
CA TRP A 77 -28.94 -19.48 -23.48
C TRP A 77 -27.75 -20.45 -23.38
N SER A 78 -26.71 -20.20 -22.57
CA SER A 78 -25.71 -21.25 -22.28
C SER A 78 -25.96 -21.90 -20.92
N GLY A 79 -26.37 -23.16 -20.98
CA GLY A 79 -26.50 -24.03 -19.81
C GLY A 79 -25.15 -24.25 -19.12
N VAL A 80 -25.23 -24.32 -17.79
CA VAL A 80 -24.22 -24.84 -16.86
C VAL A 80 -22.82 -24.23 -17.02
N VAL A 81 -22.61 -23.10 -16.35
CA VAL A 81 -21.29 -22.81 -15.78
C VAL A 81 -21.45 -22.91 -14.27
N GLU A 82 -20.97 -24.01 -13.71
CA GLU A 82 -20.59 -24.10 -12.30
C GLU A 82 -19.53 -23.03 -12.03
N ASN A 83 -19.96 -21.78 -11.78
CA ASN A 83 -19.14 -20.83 -11.05
C ASN A 83 -19.26 -21.20 -9.58
N ALA A 84 -18.63 -22.33 -9.24
CA ALA A 84 -18.40 -22.75 -7.88
C ALA A 84 -17.76 -21.58 -7.12
N ASP A 85 -18.33 -21.31 -5.96
CA ASP A 85 -17.88 -20.37 -4.94
C ASP A 85 -16.36 -20.38 -4.79
N ARG A 86 -15.66 -19.46 -5.46
CA ARG A 86 -14.35 -19.05 -4.96
C ARG A 86 -14.61 -18.22 -3.71
N PRO A 87 -14.20 -18.69 -2.50
CA PRO A 87 -14.26 -17.85 -1.33
C PRO A 87 -13.46 -16.58 -1.60
N GLU A 88 -13.87 -15.48 -0.98
CA GLU A 88 -13.11 -14.23 -1.02
C GLU A 88 -11.66 -14.53 -0.58
N GLY A 89 -10.75 -14.55 -1.54
CA GLY A 89 -9.36 -14.89 -1.30
C GLY A 89 -8.58 -13.66 -0.85
N TRP A 90 -7.75 -13.82 0.18
CA TRP A 90 -6.69 -12.88 0.47
C TRP A 90 -5.59 -13.05 -0.58
N ALA A 91 -5.12 -11.93 -1.13
CA ALA A 91 -3.88 -11.88 -1.89
C ALA A 91 -2.75 -11.53 -0.93
N TYR A 92 -1.70 -12.36 -0.92
CA TYR A 92 -0.56 -12.15 -0.06
C TYR A 92 0.62 -11.59 -0.86
N SER A 93 1.31 -10.61 -0.28
CA SER A 93 2.60 -10.14 -0.78
C SER A 93 3.58 -10.03 0.37
N LEU A 94 4.83 -10.34 0.11
CA LEU A 94 5.92 -10.31 1.07
C LEU A 94 6.90 -9.24 0.66
N ALA A 95 7.24 -8.32 1.56
CA ALA A 95 8.14 -7.24 1.25
C ALA A 95 9.16 -7.00 2.35
N TRP A 96 10.41 -6.78 1.95
CA TRP A 96 11.40 -6.13 2.80
C TRP A 96 11.28 -4.61 2.62
N VAL A 97 11.25 -3.91 3.75
CA VAL A 97 11.21 -2.44 3.79
C VAL A 97 12.36 -1.97 4.67
N SER A 98 13.19 -1.08 4.14
CA SER A 98 14.28 -0.49 4.92
C SER A 98 13.75 0.51 5.95
N PRO A 99 14.55 0.88 6.97
CA PRO A 99 14.34 2.13 7.68
C PRO A 99 14.28 3.33 6.70
N PRO A 100 13.65 4.45 7.08
CA PRO A 100 13.67 5.67 6.30
C PRO A 100 15.09 6.05 5.91
N LEU A 101 15.30 6.32 4.63
CA LEU A 101 16.58 6.76 4.12
C LEU A 101 16.85 8.20 4.57
N SER A 102 18.05 8.41 5.07
CA SER A 102 18.56 9.73 5.47
C SER A 102 19.39 10.30 4.33
N GLY A 103 19.16 11.56 4.00
CA GLY A 103 19.83 12.23 2.88
C GLY A 103 19.10 13.52 2.53
N ARG A 104 19.78 14.43 1.84
CA ARG A 104 19.18 15.68 1.35
C ARG A 104 18.19 15.41 0.22
N GLU A 105 18.48 14.42 -0.60
CA GLU A 105 17.64 13.91 -1.68
C GLU A 105 16.33 13.28 -1.19
N HIS A 106 16.24 12.94 0.10
CA HIS A 106 15.08 12.32 0.75
C HIS A 106 14.44 13.24 1.79
N SER A 107 14.82 14.53 1.87
CA SER A 107 14.35 15.41 2.95
C SER A 107 12.87 15.78 2.83
N GLU A 108 12.33 15.80 1.62
CA GLU A 108 10.98 16.29 1.34
C GLU A 108 9.91 15.22 1.52
N MET A 109 10.28 13.93 1.58
CA MET A 109 9.37 12.80 1.73
C MET A 109 10.03 11.65 2.46
N ARG A 110 9.25 10.86 3.21
CA ARG A 110 9.77 9.63 3.78
C ARG A 110 9.98 8.61 2.69
N THR A 111 11.24 8.40 2.35
CA THR A 111 11.69 7.46 1.32
C THR A 111 12.25 6.22 1.98
N GLN A 112 11.80 5.05 1.53
CA GLN A 112 12.30 3.76 2.00
C GLN A 112 12.71 2.91 0.80
N ALA A 113 13.76 2.10 0.95
CA ALA A 113 14.03 1.04 -0.01
C ALA A 113 13.00 -0.08 0.17
N TYR A 114 12.48 -0.57 -0.94
CA TYR A 114 11.41 -1.54 -0.98
C TYR A 114 11.77 -2.68 -1.94
N VAL A 115 11.66 -3.91 -1.46
CA VAL A 115 11.76 -5.10 -2.29
C VAL A 115 10.54 -5.97 -1.97
N GLY A 116 9.63 -6.10 -2.93
CA GLY A 116 8.38 -6.82 -2.76
C GLY A 116 8.23 -7.97 -3.74
N LEU A 117 7.57 -9.03 -3.29
CA LEU A 117 7.24 -10.22 -4.05
C LEU A 117 5.77 -10.55 -3.82
N ASP A 118 5.05 -10.83 -4.89
CA ASP A 118 3.70 -11.39 -4.78
C ASP A 118 3.81 -12.89 -4.47
N VAL A 119 3.07 -13.36 -3.48
CA VAL A 119 3.07 -14.78 -3.13
C VAL A 119 2.16 -15.51 -4.09
N ALA A 120 2.74 -16.33 -4.96
CA ALA A 120 2.04 -17.22 -5.86
C ALA A 120 2.13 -18.66 -5.35
N GLY A 121 1.02 -19.40 -5.36
CA GLY A 121 0.99 -20.83 -5.06
C GLY A 121 0.73 -21.20 -3.59
N MET A 122 0.96 -20.29 -2.63
CA MET A 122 0.52 -20.48 -1.23
C MET A 122 -0.84 -19.81 -1.05
N SER A 123 -1.83 -20.58 -0.62
CA SER A 123 -3.21 -20.11 -0.44
C SER A 123 -3.57 -19.83 1.02
N GLN A 124 -2.86 -20.48 1.95
CA GLN A 124 -3.10 -20.35 3.38
C GLN A 124 -2.05 -19.46 4.04
N ARG A 125 -2.46 -18.79 5.11
CA ARG A 125 -1.60 -17.85 5.84
C ARG A 125 -0.49 -18.62 6.55
N GLU A 126 -0.86 -19.72 7.18
CA GLU A 126 -0.06 -20.57 8.04
C GLU A 126 1.17 -21.13 7.30
N ASP A 127 1.01 -21.47 6.01
CA ASP A 127 2.10 -21.91 5.14
C ASP A 127 3.14 -20.81 4.93
N ILE A 128 2.68 -19.58 4.72
CA ILE A 128 3.54 -18.41 4.49
C ILE A 128 4.27 -18.05 5.78
N GLU A 129 3.59 -18.12 6.92
CA GLU A 129 4.19 -17.87 8.24
C GLU A 129 5.29 -18.89 8.53
N SER A 130 5.02 -20.17 8.31
CA SER A 130 6.00 -21.25 8.46
C SER A 130 7.23 -21.05 7.57
N PHE A 131 7.02 -20.59 6.33
CA PHE A 131 8.11 -20.24 5.41
C PHE A 131 8.94 -19.06 5.92
N VAL A 132 8.29 -18.00 6.41
CA VAL A 132 8.98 -16.82 6.96
C VAL A 132 9.78 -17.17 8.22
N GLU A 133 9.23 -18.02 9.08
CA GLU A 133 9.92 -18.52 10.27
C GLU A 133 11.15 -19.36 9.91
N ALA A 134 11.04 -20.23 8.90
CA ALA A 134 12.16 -21.00 8.38
C ALA A 134 13.29 -20.13 7.80
N LEU A 135 12.98 -18.92 7.33
CA LEU A 135 13.98 -17.93 6.90
C LEU A 135 14.70 -17.23 8.07
N GLY A 136 14.34 -17.54 9.32
CA GLY A 136 14.93 -16.94 10.52
C GLY A 136 14.31 -15.60 10.89
N PHE A 137 13.01 -15.42 10.62
CA PHE A 137 12.25 -14.26 11.07
C PHE A 137 11.22 -14.67 12.10
N LYS A 138 11.02 -13.83 13.12
CA LYS A 138 10.01 -14.04 14.17
C LYS A 138 8.93 -12.97 14.04
N HIS A 139 7.67 -13.38 14.18
CA HIS A 139 6.55 -12.46 14.24
C HIS A 139 6.72 -11.45 15.38
N SER A 140 6.41 -10.18 15.10
CA SER A 140 6.48 -9.08 16.06
C SER A 140 5.09 -8.55 16.40
N HIS A 141 4.35 -8.09 15.40
CA HIS A 141 3.02 -7.52 15.60
C HIS A 141 2.22 -7.55 14.31
N THR A 142 0.90 -7.40 14.46
CA THR A 142 -0.05 -7.34 13.36
C THR A 142 -0.94 -6.13 13.53
N TYR A 143 -1.14 -5.40 12.43
CA TYR A 143 -2.12 -4.32 12.36
C TYR A 143 -2.93 -4.42 11.07
N SER A 144 -4.14 -3.86 11.12
CA SER A 144 -5.03 -3.80 9.96
C SER A 144 -5.28 -2.36 9.55
N ARG A 145 -5.45 -2.13 8.26
CA ARG A 145 -5.87 -0.85 7.70
C ARG A 145 -7.16 -1.03 6.93
N ASN A 146 -8.18 -0.29 7.33
CA ASN A 146 -9.49 -0.30 6.67
C ASN A 146 -9.88 1.13 6.25
N GLY A 147 -10.39 1.27 5.02
CA GLY A 147 -10.86 2.55 4.50
C GLY A 147 -10.94 2.56 2.98
N HIS A 148 -10.38 3.59 2.36
CA HIS A 148 -10.52 3.88 0.93
C HIS A 148 -9.15 4.02 0.25
N LEU A 149 -9.06 3.57 -1.00
CA LEU A 149 -7.92 3.76 -1.89
C LEU A 149 -8.39 4.50 -3.15
N PHE A 150 -7.72 5.60 -3.44
CA PHE A 150 -7.92 6.43 -4.61
C PHE A 150 -6.72 6.28 -5.55
N HIS A 151 -7.01 6.01 -6.82
CA HIS A 151 -6.02 5.91 -7.89
C HIS A 151 -5.97 7.24 -8.65
N ILE A 152 -5.00 8.09 -8.32
CA ILE A 152 -4.85 9.42 -8.92
C ILE A 152 -3.94 9.28 -10.16
N PRO A 153 -4.34 9.80 -11.33
CA PRO A 153 -3.53 9.71 -12.54
C PRO A 153 -2.28 10.60 -12.43
N VAL A 154 -1.16 10.14 -12.99
CA VAL A 154 0.01 11.01 -13.18
C VAL A 154 -0.08 11.67 -14.57
N PRO A 155 -0.14 13.01 -14.66
CA PRO A 155 -0.22 13.70 -15.95
C PRO A 155 0.94 13.29 -16.89
N GLY A 156 0.61 12.97 -18.14
CA GLY A 156 1.61 12.58 -19.15
C GLY A 156 2.19 11.18 -19.01
N GLN A 157 1.79 10.40 -17.99
CA GLN A 157 2.32 9.06 -17.70
C GLN A 157 1.17 8.07 -17.51
N THR A 158 0.75 7.41 -18.59
CA THR A 158 -0.39 6.48 -18.57
C THR A 158 -0.14 5.20 -17.78
N GLN A 159 1.13 4.86 -17.52
CA GLN A 159 1.53 3.64 -16.81
C GLN A 159 1.72 3.84 -15.29
N HIS A 160 1.71 5.09 -14.82
CA HIS A 160 1.94 5.43 -13.43
C HIS A 160 0.70 6.05 -12.79
N THR A 161 0.37 5.58 -11.59
CA THR A 161 -0.68 6.13 -10.75
C THR A 161 -0.10 6.47 -9.39
N LEU A 162 -0.65 7.50 -8.75
CA LEU A 162 -0.46 7.71 -7.33
C LEU A 162 -1.59 7.00 -6.58
N HIS A 163 -1.23 6.35 -5.49
CA HIS A 163 -2.17 5.75 -4.56
C HIS A 163 -2.31 6.66 -3.35
N LEU A 164 -3.51 7.18 -3.15
CA LEU A 164 -3.88 7.89 -1.93
C LEU A 164 -4.83 7.01 -1.12
N THR A 165 -4.45 6.65 0.10
CA THR A 165 -5.29 5.89 1.02
C THR A 165 -5.77 6.75 2.16
N ILE A 166 -7.05 6.64 2.53
CA ILE A 166 -7.62 7.19 3.76
C ILE A 166 -8.07 6.00 4.61
N THR A 167 -7.37 5.74 5.71
CA THR A 167 -7.55 4.48 6.48
C THR A 167 -7.56 4.70 7.98
N ARG A 168 -8.31 3.87 8.69
CA ARG A 168 -8.09 3.63 10.12
C ARG A 168 -7.05 2.55 10.31
N VAL A 169 -6.14 2.77 11.24
CA VAL A 169 -5.19 1.76 11.70
C VAL A 169 -5.81 1.10 12.92
N LEU A 170 -6.00 -0.22 12.84
CA LEU A 170 -6.59 -1.02 13.89
C LEU A 170 -5.54 -2.00 14.42
N GLY A 171 -5.42 -2.08 15.74
CA GLY A 171 -4.64 -3.11 16.41
C GLY A 171 -5.23 -4.51 16.22
N THR A 172 -4.56 -5.52 16.76
CA THR A 172 -4.98 -6.92 16.65
C THR A 172 -6.26 -7.20 17.45
N ASP A 173 -6.51 -6.43 18.51
CA ASP A 173 -7.66 -6.57 19.42
C ASP A 173 -8.77 -5.55 19.17
N ASP A 174 -8.57 -4.58 18.27
CA ASP A 174 -9.55 -3.53 18.00
C ASP A 174 -10.67 -4.07 17.10
N LYS A 175 -11.77 -4.47 17.74
CA LYS A 175 -13.05 -4.67 17.05
C LYS A 175 -13.43 -3.35 16.38
N HIS A 176 -13.87 -3.43 15.12
CA HIS A 176 -14.33 -2.29 14.30
C HIS A 176 -15.18 -1.30 15.11
N VAL A 177 -14.57 -0.24 15.63
CA VAL A 177 -15.30 0.86 16.25
C VAL A 177 -15.72 1.76 15.11
N ASP A 178 -16.89 1.50 14.53
CA ASP A 178 -17.43 2.26 13.40
C ASP A 178 -17.69 3.74 13.73
N HIS A 179 -17.58 4.14 15.01
CA HIS A 179 -17.79 5.51 15.49
C HIS A 179 -16.66 6.06 16.37
N SER A 180 -15.39 5.69 16.12
CA SER A 180 -14.29 6.39 16.83
C SER A 180 -14.16 7.82 16.31
N SER A 181 -13.94 8.77 17.22
CA SER A 181 -13.59 10.17 16.90
C SER A 181 -12.14 10.31 16.45
N GLU A 182 -11.42 9.20 16.29
CA GLU A 182 -10.02 9.20 15.94
C GLU A 182 -9.81 9.62 14.49
N PRO A 183 -8.70 10.34 14.21
CA PRO A 183 -8.40 10.76 12.86
C PRO A 183 -8.07 9.57 11.96
N TYR A 184 -8.35 9.74 10.67
CA TYR A 184 -7.92 8.82 9.63
C TYR A 184 -6.48 9.12 9.23
N LEU A 185 -5.69 8.07 9.02
CA LEU A 185 -4.39 8.17 8.40
C LEU A 185 -4.57 8.32 6.89
N VAL A 186 -4.10 9.44 6.35
CA VAL A 186 -3.96 9.66 4.92
C VAL A 186 -2.53 9.35 4.52
N GLN A 187 -2.34 8.57 3.46
CA GLN A 187 -1.03 8.27 2.90
C GLN A 187 -1.07 8.43 1.39
N LEU A 188 -0.13 9.20 0.83
CA LEU A 188 0.10 9.34 -0.60
C LEU A 188 1.44 8.67 -0.94
N GLN A 189 1.44 7.79 -1.93
CA GLN A 189 2.62 7.07 -2.40
C GLN A 189 2.45 6.69 -3.88
N PRO A 190 3.51 6.36 -4.62
CA PRO A 190 3.35 5.86 -5.97
C PRO A 190 2.71 4.46 -5.95
N GLY A 191 1.93 4.14 -6.98
CA GLY A 191 1.29 2.83 -7.12
C GLY A 191 2.28 1.67 -7.26
N ARG A 192 3.51 1.98 -7.69
CA ARG A 192 4.65 1.07 -7.74
C ARG A 192 5.91 1.78 -7.23
N PRO A 193 6.85 1.05 -6.60
CA PRO A 193 8.16 1.59 -6.27
C PRO A 193 8.87 2.16 -7.51
N VAL A 194 9.67 3.20 -7.32
CA VAL A 194 10.38 3.94 -8.37
C VAL A 194 11.89 3.77 -8.26
N GLY A 195 12.61 3.87 -9.39
CA GLY A 195 14.07 3.87 -9.38
C GLY A 195 14.65 5.20 -8.93
N ALA A 196 15.84 5.19 -8.32
CA ALA A 196 16.59 6.43 -8.06
C ALA A 196 16.91 7.17 -9.37
N VAL A 197 17.31 6.41 -10.40
CA VAL A 197 17.49 6.87 -11.77
C VAL A 197 16.52 6.10 -12.66
N ALA A 198 15.77 6.81 -13.49
CA ALA A 198 14.78 6.18 -14.35
C ALA A 198 15.39 5.74 -15.70
N PRO A 199 15.00 4.56 -16.22
CA PRO A 199 15.17 4.25 -17.62
C PRO A 199 14.29 5.17 -18.49
N ARG A 200 14.60 5.27 -19.80
CA ARG A 200 13.89 6.18 -20.72
C ARG A 200 12.37 5.93 -20.68
N GLY A 201 11.61 6.98 -20.38
CA GLY A 201 10.15 6.97 -20.36
C GLY A 201 9.53 6.76 -18.98
N GLU A 202 10.32 6.37 -17.97
CA GLU A 202 9.86 6.23 -16.59
C GLU A 202 10.16 7.49 -15.76
N LEU A 203 9.47 7.65 -14.63
CA LEU A 203 9.71 8.73 -13.68
C LEU A 203 10.84 8.37 -12.72
N SER A 204 11.82 9.28 -12.56
CA SER A 204 12.83 9.14 -11.52
C SER A 204 12.21 9.40 -10.14
N LEU A 205 12.94 9.08 -9.07
CA LEU A 205 12.52 9.42 -7.71
C LEU A 205 12.18 10.91 -7.57
N GLN A 206 13.03 11.79 -8.07
CA GLN A 206 12.86 13.24 -7.94
C GLN A 206 11.64 13.74 -8.73
N ASP A 207 11.42 13.20 -9.93
CA ASP A 207 10.22 13.53 -10.71
C ASP A 207 8.96 13.06 -9.98
N MET A 208 8.97 11.85 -9.42
CA MET A 208 7.86 11.32 -8.66
C MET A 208 7.56 12.16 -7.41
N MET A 209 8.59 12.59 -6.69
CA MET A 209 8.43 13.45 -5.51
C MET A 209 7.79 14.80 -5.89
N ARG A 210 8.19 15.41 -7.01
CA ARG A 210 7.57 16.64 -7.53
C ARG A 210 6.09 16.43 -7.89
N VAL A 211 5.78 15.35 -8.61
CA VAL A 211 4.40 14.99 -8.95
C VAL A 211 3.57 14.80 -7.68
N MET A 212 4.12 14.14 -6.66
CA MET A 212 3.45 13.95 -5.38
C MET A 212 3.22 15.28 -4.64
N GLN A 213 4.16 16.23 -4.67
CA GLN A 213 3.99 17.57 -4.12
C GLN A 213 2.93 18.40 -4.86
N ASP A 214 2.92 18.30 -6.18
CA ASP A 214 1.92 18.98 -7.02
C ASP A 214 0.51 18.43 -6.75
N VAL A 215 0.38 17.13 -6.49
CA VAL A 215 -0.89 16.52 -6.12
C VAL A 215 -1.28 16.88 -4.68
N SER A 216 -0.34 16.80 -3.73
CA SER A 216 -0.61 17.10 -2.33
C SER A 216 -1.03 18.56 -2.13
N SER A 217 -0.42 19.50 -2.85
CA SER A 217 -0.76 20.94 -2.79
C SER A 217 -2.14 21.28 -3.35
N ARG A 218 -2.75 20.38 -4.15
CA ARG A 218 -4.11 20.54 -4.68
C ARG A 218 -5.18 19.90 -3.79
N ILE A 219 -4.78 19.18 -2.75
CA ILE A 219 -5.71 18.54 -1.81
C ILE A 219 -5.81 19.45 -0.59
N ASP A 220 -6.78 20.36 -0.64
CA ASP A 220 -7.04 21.30 0.45
C ASP A 220 -7.59 20.61 1.70
N GLY A 221 -7.15 21.08 2.87
CA GLY A 221 -7.63 20.59 4.17
C GLY A 221 -6.81 19.44 4.75
N LEU A 222 -5.65 19.12 4.16
CA LEU A 222 -4.67 18.18 4.73
C LEU A 222 -3.34 18.89 5.00
N GLU A 223 -2.84 18.72 6.21
CA GLU A 223 -1.48 19.11 6.58
C GLU A 223 -0.54 17.94 6.31
N TRP A 224 0.24 18.04 5.23
CA TRP A 224 1.12 16.98 4.78
C TRP A 224 2.43 16.97 5.54
N GLU A 225 2.82 15.79 6.00
CA GLU A 225 4.03 15.52 6.74
C GLU A 225 4.83 14.38 6.11
N THR A 226 6.11 14.35 6.43
CA THR A 226 6.99 13.24 6.04
C THR A 226 6.92 12.08 7.03
N GLY A 227 6.29 12.25 8.20
CA GLY A 227 6.26 11.22 9.25
C GLY A 227 7.66 10.92 9.80
N ARG A 228 8.52 11.94 9.91
CA ARG A 228 9.80 11.90 10.62
C ARG A 228 9.63 12.34 12.06
#